data_AF-A0A3N2NX28-F1
#
_entry.id   AF-A0A3N2NX28-F1
#
_cell.length_a   1.000
_cell.length_b   1.000
_cell.length_c   1.000
_cell.angle_alpha   90.00
_cell.angle_beta   90.00
_cell.angle_gamma   90.00
#
_symmetry.space_group_name_H-M   'P 1'
#
loop_
_entity.id
_entity.type
_entity.pdbx_description
1 polymer ?
#
loop_
_entity_poly.entity_id
_entity_poly.type
_entity_poly.pdbx_seq_one_letter_code
_entity_poly.pdbx_strand_id
1 'polypeptide(L)'
;MAKPRARPGTTVPIDGAELRRARIDRGLEVADLARRLRISRAYLTKLELGHSPRASVTVYAGLVRLLQPADANAFRADRDASAADRADVRPPH
;
A
#
# COMPACT_ATOMS: atom_id res chain seq x y z
N MET A 1 -2.82 12.51 24.41
CA MET A 1 -1.88 11.69 23.62
C MET A 1 -1.65 12.35 22.26
N ALA A 2 -0.48 12.96 22.03
CA ALA A 2 -0.14 13.57 20.75
C ALA A 2 0.37 12.50 19.76
N LYS A 3 -0.17 12.47 18.54
CA LYS A 3 0.36 11.62 17.45
C LYS A 3 1.73 12.17 17.02
N PRO A 4 2.79 11.36 16.97
CA PRO A 4 4.07 11.81 16.46
C PRO A 4 3.91 12.30 15.02
N ARG A 5 4.28 13.56 14.76
CA ARG A 5 4.31 14.12 13.40
C ARG A 5 5.52 13.52 12.70
N ALA A 6 5.28 12.73 11.66
CA ALA A 6 6.32 12.17 10.82
C ALA A 6 7.16 13.31 10.21
N ARG A 7 8.49 13.16 10.23
CA ARG A 7 9.42 14.09 9.59
C ARG A 7 9.08 14.22 8.09
N PRO A 8 9.09 15.42 7.49
CA PRO A 8 8.95 15.55 6.06
C PRO A 8 10.24 15.03 5.42
N GLY A 9 10.16 13.85 4.83
CA GLY A 9 11.30 13.25 4.12
C GLY A 9 11.01 11.79 3.81
N THR A 10 10.66 11.52 2.56
CA THR A 10 10.41 10.19 2.00
C THR A 10 9.04 9.59 2.35
N THR A 11 8.03 10.03 1.60
CA THR A 11 6.73 9.34 1.53
C THR A 11 6.66 8.48 0.28
N VAL A 12 6.15 7.25 0.44
CA VAL A 12 5.97 6.27 -0.64
C VAL A 12 4.56 6.44 -1.20
N PRO A 13 4.39 6.55 -2.52
CA PRO A 13 3.07 6.54 -3.14
C PRO A 13 2.46 5.12 -3.06
N ILE A 14 1.19 5.02 -2.68
CA ILE A 14 0.52 3.76 -2.38
C ILE A 14 -0.60 3.51 -3.38
N ASP A 15 -0.64 2.30 -3.94
CA ASP A 15 -1.83 1.78 -4.60
C ASP A 15 -2.81 1.28 -3.55
N GLY A 16 -3.90 2.04 -3.36
CA GLY A 16 -4.93 1.71 -2.40
C GLY A 16 -5.74 0.47 -2.77
N ALA A 17 -5.92 0.20 -4.07
CA ALA A 17 -6.71 -0.93 -4.54
C ALA A 17 -5.97 -2.25 -4.30
N GLU A 18 -4.68 -2.31 -4.64
CA GLU A 18 -3.84 -3.48 -4.38
C GLU A 18 -3.65 -3.72 -2.88
N LEU A 19 -3.46 -2.66 -2.09
CA LEU A 19 -3.43 -2.76 -0.64
C LEU A 19 -4.73 -3.39 -0.08
N ARG A 20 -5.89 -2.93 -0.56
CA ARG A 20 -7.19 -3.45 -0.13
C ARG A 20 -7.37 -4.92 -0.52
N ARG A 21 -6.99 -5.30 -1.75
CA ARG A 21 -7.04 -6.69 -2.23
C ARG A 21 -6.18 -7.60 -1.36
N ALA A 22 -4.90 -7.26 -1.18
CA ALA A 22 -3.99 -8.05 -0.36
C ALA A 22 -4.46 -8.17 1.10
N ARG A 23 -5.11 -7.14 1.65
CA ARG A 23 -5.71 -7.22 2.99
C ARG A 23 -6.86 -8.24 3.02
N ILE A 24 -7.75 -8.21 2.04
CA ILE A 24 -8.90 -9.12 1.95
C ILE A 24 -8.44 -10.57 1.74
N ASP A 25 -7.46 -10.79 0.86
CA ASP A 25 -6.90 -12.12 0.59
C ASP A 25 -6.26 -12.74 1.84
N ARG A 26 -5.75 -11.90 2.75
CA ARG A 26 -5.22 -12.31 4.06
C ARG A 26 -6.29 -12.47 5.14
N GLY A 27 -7.56 -12.23 4.83
CA GLY A 27 -8.67 -12.31 5.77
C GLY A 27 -8.56 -11.29 6.91
N LEU A 28 -7.89 -10.16 6.69
CA LEU A 28 -7.67 -9.16 7.72
C LEU A 28 -8.73 -8.05 7.68
N GLU A 29 -9.32 -7.77 8.83
CA GLU A 29 -10.16 -6.59 9.02
C GLU A 29 -9.33 -5.30 9.00
N VAL A 30 -9.94 -4.21 8.54
CA VAL A 30 -9.31 -2.87 8.54
C VAL A 30 -8.88 -2.49 9.97
N ALA A 31 -9.68 -2.84 10.97
CA ALA A 31 -9.37 -2.57 12.37
C ALA A 31 -8.12 -3.30 12.85
N ASP A 32 -7.95 -4.56 12.46
CA ASP A 32 -6.81 -5.38 12.87
C ASP A 32 -5.52 -4.93 12.22
N LEU A 33 -5.56 -4.65 10.91
CA LEU A 33 -4.38 -4.15 10.21
C LEU A 33 -3.95 -2.78 10.74
N ALA A 34 -4.90 -1.86 10.95
CA ALA A 34 -4.62 -0.54 11.52
C ALA A 34 -4.00 -0.64 12.92
N ARG A 35 -4.52 -1.53 13.77
CA ARG A 35 -3.98 -1.79 15.12
C ARG A 35 -2.54 -2.31 15.07
N ARG A 36 -2.26 -3.29 14.20
CA ARG A 36 -0.91 -3.86 14.03
C ARG A 36 0.09 -2.83 13.51
N LEU A 37 -0.34 -1.92 12.64
CA LEU A 37 0.47 -0.81 12.11
C LEU A 37 0.55 0.41 13.03
N ARG A 38 -0.21 0.42 14.14
CA ARG A 38 -0.36 1.57 15.06
C ARG A 38 -0.80 2.86 14.35
N ILE A 39 -1.67 2.73 13.34
CA ILE A 39 -2.32 3.83 12.65
C ILE A 39 -3.82 3.86 12.93
N SER A 40 -4.49 4.96 12.60
CA SER A 40 -5.95 5.03 12.73
C SER A 40 -6.66 4.30 11.59
N ARG A 41 -7.78 3.62 11.90
CA ARG A 41 -8.67 2.99 10.92
C ARG A 41 -9.04 3.92 9.77
N ALA A 42 -9.44 5.15 10.09
CA ALA A 42 -9.79 6.16 9.09
C ALA A 42 -8.61 6.52 8.15
N TYR A 43 -7.36 6.44 8.63
CA TYR A 43 -6.20 6.69 7.78
C TYR A 43 -5.94 5.50 6.84
N LEU A 44 -6.04 4.26 7.34
CA LEU A 44 -5.94 3.06 6.51
C LEU A 44 -7.05 3.03 5.44
N THR A 45 -8.29 3.36 5.80
CA THR A 45 -9.39 3.46 4.83
C THR A 45 -9.13 4.54 3.76
N LYS A 46 -8.59 5.71 4.14
CA LYS A 46 -8.22 6.74 3.15
C LYS A 46 -7.08 6.30 2.24
N LEU A 47 -6.13 5.50 2.75
CA LEU A 47 -5.08 4.87 1.93
C LEU A 47 -5.70 3.88 0.93
N GLU A 48 -6.55 2.97 1.39
CA GLU A 48 -7.23 1.97 0.54
C GLU A 48 -8.13 2.61 -0.53
N LEU A 49 -8.76 3.74 -0.21
CA LEU A 49 -9.61 4.48 -1.15
C LEU A 49 -8.83 5.45 -2.05
N GLY A 50 -7.51 5.57 -1.88
CA GLY A 50 -6.68 6.50 -2.66
C GLY A 50 -6.83 7.99 -2.28
N HIS A 51 -7.64 8.34 -1.27
CA HIS A 51 -7.77 9.71 -0.76
C HIS A 51 -6.51 10.21 -0.04
N SER A 52 -5.65 9.32 0.42
CA SER A 52 -4.34 9.65 1.00
C SER A 52 -3.29 8.77 0.34
N PRO A 53 -2.91 9.04 -0.92
CA PRO A 53 -2.15 8.12 -1.76
C PRO A 53 -0.67 8.04 -1.36
N ARG A 54 -0.28 8.56 -0.19
CA ARG A 54 1.10 8.56 0.29
C ARG A 54 1.16 8.10 1.74
N ALA A 55 2.07 7.18 2.01
CA ALA A 55 2.38 6.71 3.35
C ALA A 55 3.86 6.98 3.68
N SER A 56 4.20 7.01 4.98
CA SER A 56 5.61 7.04 5.38
C SER A 56 6.29 5.69 5.06
N VAL A 57 7.61 5.71 4.89
CA VAL A 57 8.41 4.49 4.67
C VAL A 57 8.17 3.45 5.78
N THR A 58 8.00 3.89 7.04
CA THR A 58 7.71 2.99 8.16
C THR A 58 6.37 2.28 8.02
N VAL A 59 5.31 3.01 7.59
CA VAL A 59 4.00 2.41 7.35
C VAL A 59 4.08 1.44 6.18
N TYR A 60 4.76 1.83 5.10
CA TYR A 60 4.97 0.95 3.94
C TYR A 60 5.69 -0.35 4.31
N ALA A 61 6.80 -0.27 5.03
CA ALA A 61 7.54 -1.44 5.50
C ALA A 61 6.68 -2.34 6.41
N GLY A 62 5.84 -1.74 7.26
CA GLY A 62 4.87 -2.47 8.08
C GLY A 62 3.84 -3.22 7.24
N LEU A 63 3.33 -2.59 6.18
CA LEU A 63 2.38 -3.21 5.24
C LEU A 63 2.99 -4.43 4.55
N VAL A 64 4.17 -4.29 3.97
CA VAL A 64 4.90 -5.39 3.33
C VAL A 64 5.15 -6.53 4.31
N ARG A 65 5.56 -6.22 5.55
CA ARG A 65 5.81 -7.25 6.57
C ARG A 65 4.55 -8.00 7.00
N LEU A 66 3.42 -7.32 7.14
CA LEU A 66 2.17 -7.93 7.65
C LEU A 66 1.40 -8.66 6.56
N LEU A 67 1.37 -8.11 5.35
CA LEU A 67 0.65 -8.67 4.22
C LEU A 67 1.51 -9.64 3.40
N GLN A 68 2.83 -9.66 3.63
CA GLN A 68 3.83 -10.52 2.97
C GLN A 68 3.52 -10.75 1.48
N PRO A 69 3.43 -9.67 0.67
CA PRO A 69 3.23 -9.81 -0.76
C PRO A 69 4.42 -10.53 -1.41
N ALA A 70 4.20 -11.10 -2.59
CA ALA A 70 5.26 -11.75 -3.36
C ALA A 70 6.37 -10.76 -3.81
N ASP A 71 6.02 -9.48 -3.97
CA ASP A 71 6.92 -8.40 -4.37
C ASP A 71 6.96 -7.32 -3.28
N ALA A 72 8.17 -6.91 -2.86
CA ALA A 72 8.35 -5.85 -1.87
C ALA A 72 7.82 -4.48 -2.33
N ASN A 73 7.62 -4.28 -3.64
CA ASN A 73 7.04 -3.10 -4.26
C ASN A 73 5.56 -3.29 -4.65
N ALA A 74 4.89 -4.36 -4.21
CA ALA A 74 3.52 -4.69 -4.64
C ALA A 74 2.49 -3.57 -4.39
N PHE A 75 2.71 -2.71 -3.39
CA PHE A 75 1.76 -1.64 -3.03
C PHE A 75 2.19 -0.27 -3.55
N ARG A 76 3.24 -0.18 -4.37
CA ARG A 76 3.73 1.09 -4.92
C ARG A 76 2.91 1.49 -6.13
N ALA A 77 2.23 2.64 -6.05
CA ALA A 77 1.47 3.16 -7.19
C ALA A 77 2.36 3.49 -8.41
N ASP A 78 3.66 3.72 -8.19
CA ASP A 78 4.63 3.95 -9.27
C ASP A 78 5.05 2.66 -10.01
N ARG A 79 4.64 1.47 -9.54
CA ARG A 79 4.96 0.18 -10.16
C ARG A 79 4.10 -0.14 -11.37
N ASP A 80 2.81 0.19 -11.33
CA ASP A 80 1.87 -0.11 -12.43
C ASP A 80 2.22 0.62 -13.74
N ALA A 81 2.89 1.78 -13.64
CA ALA A 81 3.48 2.46 -14.81
C ALA A 81 4.50 1.59 -15.56
N SER A 82 5.14 0.62 -14.89
CA SER A 82 6.12 -0.30 -15.47
C SER A 82 5.52 -1.65 -15.90
N ALA A 83 4.31 -2.01 -15.45
CA ALA A 83 3.64 -3.24 -15.83
C ALA A 83 2.86 -3.10 -17.14
N ALA A 84 2.37 -1.90 -17.46
CA ALA A 84 1.67 -1.60 -18.71
C ALA A 84 2.55 -1.71 -19.97
N ASP A 85 3.88 -1.61 -19.84
CA ASP A 85 4.84 -1.70 -20.95
C ASP A 85 5.07 -3.15 -21.44
N ARG A 86 4.68 -4.17 -20.66
CA ARG A 86 4.98 -5.57 -20.99
C ARG A 86 3.84 -6.31 -21.73
N ALA A 87 2.74 -5.64 -22.01
CA ALA A 87 1.55 -6.24 -22.63
C ALA A 87 1.43 -6.02 -24.15
N ASP A 88 2.33 -5.27 -24.79
CA ASP A 88 2.29 -5.00 -26.25
C ASP A 88 3.29 -5.83 -27.07
N VAL A 89 3.54 -7.09 -26.68
CA VAL A 89 4.11 -8.08 -27.61
C VAL A 89 2.96 -8.75 -28.35
N ARG A 90 2.49 -8.09 -29.40
CA ARG A 90 1.65 -8.71 -30.42
C ARG A 90 2.50 -9.74 -31.17
N PRO A 91 2.14 -11.03 -31.20
CA PRO A 91 2.89 -12.01 -31.98
C PRO A 91 2.72 -11.71 -33.47
N PRO A 92 3.78 -11.82 -34.29
CA PRO A 92 3.66 -11.71 -35.74
C PRO A 92 2.94 -12.95 -36.29
N HIS A 93 1.94 -12.73 -37.13
CA HIS A 93 1.46 -13.70 -38.11
C HIS A 93 2.12 -13.38 -39.45
#